data_AF-A0A6G0Z565-F1
#
_entry.id   AF-A0A6G0Z565-F1
#
_cell.length_a   1.000
_cell.length_b   1.000
_cell.length_c   1.000
_cell.angle_alpha   90.00
_cell.angle_beta   90.00
_cell.angle_gamma   90.00
#
_symmetry.space_group_name_H-M   'P 1'
#
loop_
_entity.id
_entity.type
_entity.pdbx_description
1 polymer ?
#
loop_
_entity_poly.entity_id
_entity_poly.type
_entity_poly.pdbx_seq_one_letter_code
_entity_poly.pdbx_strand_id
1 'polypeptide(L)' 'MALRKWLECLDYLAKPDPVKCPNNNYCQRKFGGLNRKYHLKNHLLKECGVIINCQICSKQFGHLKSLRYHMGVAHLTIL' A
#
# COMPACT_ATOMS: atom_id res chain seq x y z
N MET A 1 5.51 9.73 11.71
CA MET A 1 6.19 9.88 10.40
C MET A 1 5.79 8.85 9.33
N ALA A 2 5.29 7.64 9.66
CA ALA A 2 4.93 6.63 8.64
C ALA A 2 3.59 6.85 7.91
N LEU A 3 2.58 7.43 8.56
CA LEU A 3 1.25 7.63 7.95
C LEU A 3 1.25 8.65 6.79
N ARG A 4 2.16 9.64 6.89
CA ARG A 4 2.27 10.75 5.94
C ARG A 4 2.79 10.28 4.58
N LYS A 5 3.77 9.37 4.59
CA LYS A 5 4.36 8.76 3.39
C LYS A 5 3.34 7.91 2.61
N TRP A 6 2.41 7.23 3.32
CA TRP A 6 1.37 6.42 2.69
C TRP A 6 0.30 7.25 1.96
N LEU A 7 -0.11 8.38 2.54
CA LEU A 7 -1.09 9.27 1.90
C LEU A 7 -0.55 9.85 0.58
N GLU A 8 0.72 10.27 0.55
CA GLU A 8 1.36 10.79 -0.68
C GLU A 8 1.44 9.73 -1.79
N CYS A 9 1.78 8.48 -1.46
CA CYS A 9 1.75 7.38 -2.42
C CYS A 9 0.34 7.09 -2.94
N LEU A 10 -0.67 7.13 -2.07
CA LEU A 10 -2.06 6.92 -2.46
C LEU A 10 -2.54 8.02 -3.43
N ASP A 11 -2.16 9.28 -3.20
CA ASP A 11 -2.44 10.39 -4.10
C ASP A 11 -1.81 10.20 -5.48
N TYR A 12 -0.53 9.78 -5.53
CA TYR A 12 0.14 9.46 -6.79
C TYR A 12 -0.55 8.32 -7.55
N LEU A 13 -0.84 7.20 -6.87
CA LEU A 13 -1.48 6.04 -7.47
C LEU A 13 -2.88 6.36 -7.99
N ALA A 14 -3.63 7.19 -7.27
CA ALA A 14 -4.98 7.58 -7.66
C ALA A 14 -5.02 8.64 -8.77
N LYS A 15 -3.90 9.18 -9.26
CA LYS A 15 -3.91 10.17 -10.38
C LYS A 15 -4.61 9.66 -11.65
N PRO A 16 -4.24 8.51 -12.23
CA PRO A 16 -4.91 7.99 -13.43
C PRO A 16 -6.39 7.69 -13.18
N ASP A 17 -7.19 7.88 -14.23
CA ASP A 17 -8.60 7.52 -14.26
C ASP A 17 -8.87 6.65 -15.50
N PRO A 18 -9.26 5.37 -15.34
CA PRO A 18 -9.40 4.63 -14.07
C PRO A 18 -8.03 4.18 -13.50
N VAL A 19 -7.89 4.23 -12.17
CA VAL A 19 -6.73 3.66 -11.47
C VAL A 19 -6.87 2.14 -11.34
N LYS A 20 -5.82 1.39 -11.72
CA LYS A 20 -5.74 -0.07 -11.52
C LYS A 20 -5.15 -0.38 -10.14
N CYS A 21 -5.62 -1.45 -9.51
CA CYS A 21 -5.03 -1.93 -8.25
C CYS A 21 -3.53 -2.23 -8.46
N PRO A 22 -2.64 -1.75 -7.57
CA PRO A 22 -1.19 -2.01 -7.70
C PRO A 22 -0.81 -3.48 -7.50
N ASN A 23 -1.69 -4.31 -6.93
CA ASN A 23 -1.47 -5.74 -6.79
C ASN A 23 -1.84 -6.52 -8.07
N ASN A 24 -1.21 -6.20 -9.20
CA ASN A 24 -1.61 -6.67 -10.53
C ASN A 24 -1.58 -8.20 -10.72
N ASN A 25 -0.76 -8.91 -9.93
CA ASN A 25 -0.65 -10.38 -10.03
C ASN A 25 -1.85 -11.11 -9.40
N TYR A 26 -2.52 -10.49 -8.43
CA TYR A 26 -3.58 -11.12 -7.65
C TYR A 26 -4.89 -10.30 -7.64
N CYS A 27 -4.88 -9.07 -8.16
CA CYS A 27 -6.04 -8.19 -8.20
C CYS A 27 -6.09 -7.38 -9.50
N GLN A 28 -7.19 -7.55 -10.23
CA GLN A 28 -7.44 -6.88 -11.52
C GLN A 28 -8.47 -5.74 -11.40
N ARG A 29 -8.82 -5.34 -10.17
CA ARG A 29 -9.83 -4.28 -9.94
C ARG A 29 -9.33 -2.91 -10.39
N LYS A 30 -10.27 -2.10 -10.86
CA LYS A 30 -10.05 -0.72 -11.31
C LYS A 30 -11.07 0.20 -10.64
N PHE A 31 -10.66 1.43 -10.36
CA PHE A 31 -11.50 2.44 -9.71
C PHE A 31 -11.51 3.70 -10.58
N GLY A 32 -12.71 4.18 -10.92
CA GLY A 32 -12.90 5.36 -11.76
C GLY A 32 -13.63 6.50 -11.05
N GLY A 33 -13.55 7.70 -11.62
CA GLY A 33 -14.31 8.87 -11.20
C GLY A 33 -13.72 9.64 -10.03
N LEU A 34 -14.53 10.56 -9.49
CA LEU A 34 -14.14 11.51 -8.42
C LEU A 34 -13.78 10.79 -7.12
N ASN A 35 -14.43 9.66 -6.83
CA ASN A 35 -14.25 8.90 -5.60
C ASN A 35 -13.18 7.80 -5.72
N ARG A 36 -12.46 7.70 -6.85
CA ARG A 36 -11.51 6.60 -7.10
C ARG A 36 -10.43 6.47 -6.03
N LYS A 37 -9.92 7.58 -5.49
CA LYS A 37 -8.94 7.57 -4.38
C LYS A 37 -9.52 6.93 -3.13
N TYR A 38 -10.77 7.27 -2.78
CA TYR A 38 -11.46 6.71 -1.63
C TYR A 38 -11.71 5.20 -1.82
N HIS A 39 -12.21 4.81 -2.99
CA HIS A 39 -12.46 3.40 -3.29
C HIS A 39 -11.18 2.58 -3.34
N LEU A 40 -10.11 3.09 -3.96
CA LEU A 40 -8.79 2.47 -3.96
C LEU A 40 -8.25 2.33 -2.54
N LYS A 41 -8.33 3.37 -1.70
CA LYS A 41 -7.91 3.32 -0.29
C LYS A 41 -8.67 2.24 0.47
N ASN A 42 -9.99 2.22 0.36
CA ASN A 42 -10.83 1.26 1.06
C ASN A 42 -10.56 -0.17 0.57
N HIS A 43 -10.42 -0.36 -0.75
CA HIS A 43 -10.05 -1.63 -1.34
C HIS A 43 -8.70 -2.11 -0.82
N LEU A 44 -7.66 -1.28 -0.87
CA LEU A 44 -6.33 -1.58 -0.38
C LEU A 44 -6.33 -1.96 1.11
N LEU A 45 -7.12 -1.27 1.93
CA LEU A 45 -7.19 -1.52 3.37
C LEU A 45 -8.06 -2.73 3.76
N LYS A 46 -9.19 -2.96 3.08
CA LYS A 46 -10.23 -3.89 3.53
C LYS A 46 -10.37 -5.14 2.67
N GLU A 47 -10.07 -5.05 1.38
CA GLU A 47 -10.42 -6.08 0.40
C GLU A 47 -9.18 -6.74 -0.20
N CYS A 48 -8.25 -5.93 -0.73
CA CYS A 48 -7.05 -6.41 -1.40
C CYS A 48 -5.99 -6.86 -0.41
N GLY A 49 -6.00 -6.29 0.81
CA GLY A 49 -4.93 -6.40 1.78
C GLY A 49 -3.61 -5.92 1.18
N VAL A 50 -3.27 -4.64 1.32
CA VAL A 50 -1.99 -4.13 0.80
C VAL A 50 -0.86 -5.02 1.29
N ILE A 51 -0.26 -5.72 0.34
CA ILE A 51 1.03 -6.34 0.55
C ILE A 51 2.05 -5.21 0.55
N ILE A 52 2.40 -4.74 1.74
CA ILE A 52 3.45 -3.77 1.94
C ILE A 52 4.76 -4.54 1.90
N ASN A 53 5.64 -4.20 0.98
CA ASN A 53 6.96 -4.82 0.84
C ASN A 53 8.00 -4.07 1.68
N CYS A 54 8.80 -4.81 2.43
CA CYS A 54 10.01 -4.29 3.03
C CYS A 54 10.98 -3.85 1.93
N GLN A 55 11.50 -2.62 2.00
CA GLN A 55 12.42 -2.09 0.98
C GLN A 55 13.83 -2.68 1.07
N ILE A 56 14.15 -3.38 2.17
CA ILE A 56 15.47 -3.98 2.41
C ILE A 56 15.51 -5.43 1.92
N CYS A 57 14.48 -6.23 2.25
CA CYS A 57 14.45 -7.66 1.94
C CYS A 57 13.30 -8.08 1.01
N SER A 58 12.52 -7.12 0.50
CA SER A 58 11.35 -7.35 -0.37
C SER A 58 10.25 -8.24 0.25
N LYS A 59 10.33 -8.54 1.56
CA LYS A 59 9.37 -9.38 2.26
C LYS A 59 8.01 -8.69 2.32
N GLN A 60 6.98 -9.47 2.07
CA GLN A 60 5.60 -9.04 1.88
C GLN A 60 4.81 -9.10 3.19
N PHE A 61 4.04 -8.04 3.50
CA PHE A 61 3.24 -7.94 4.73
C PHE A 61 1.84 -7.44 4.41
N GLY A 62 0.80 -8.13 4.88
CA GLY A 62 -0.60 -7.68 4.70
C GLY A 62 -1.01 -6.50 5.60
N HIS A 63 -0.16 -6.10 6.56
CA HIS A 63 -0.46 -5.02 7.50
C HIS A 63 0.78 -4.18 7.86
N LEU A 64 0.58 -2.87 8.05
CA LEU A 64 1.62 -1.92 8.43
C LEU A 64 2.21 -2.23 9.81
N LYS A 65 1.39 -2.71 10.75
CA LYS A 65 1.86 -3.13 12.08
C LYS A 65 2.89 -4.25 11.97
N SER A 66 2.65 -5.21 11.06
CA SER A 66 3.54 -6.34 10.80
C SER A 66 4.84 -5.89 10.12
N LEU A 67 4.76 -4.97 9.15
CA LEU A 67 5.98 -4.38 8.56
C LEU A 67 6.79 -3.60 9.59
N ARG A 68 6.14 -2.77 10.42
CA ARG A 68 6.82 -1.96 11.43
C ARG A 68 7.51 -2.83 12.48
N TYR A 69 6.83 -3.88 12.94
CA TYR A 69 7.45 -4.90 13.79
C TYR A 69 8.63 -5.56 13.09
N HIS A 70 8.46 -5.98 11.83
CA HIS A 70 9.53 -6.58 11.04
C HIS A 70 10.75 -5.67 10.89
N MET A 71 10.58 -4.37 10.59
CA MET A 71 11.71 -3.44 10.53
C MET A 71 12.45 -3.36 11.87
N GLY A 72 11.70 -3.36 12.99
CA GLY A 72 12.27 -3.28 14.34
C GLY A 72 12.90 -4.57 14.87
N VAL A 73 12.67 -5.74 14.27
CA VAL A 73 13.27 -7.02 14.73
C VAL A 73 14.20 -7.65 13.70
N ALA A 74 13.95 -7.45 12.40
CA ALA A 74 14.71 -8.07 11.32
C ALA A 74 15.71 -7.10 10.66
N HIS A 75 15.54 -5.79 10.85
CA HIS A 75 16.38 -4.74 10.26
C HIS A 75 16.77 -3.69 11.31
N LEU A 76 17.21 -4.15 12.49
CA LEU A 76 17.44 -3.39 13.74
C LEU A 76 18.35 -2.14 13.68
N THR A 77 18.81 -1.69 12.53
CA THR A 77 19.64 -0.49 12.38
C THR A 77 19.43 0.13 11.00
N ILE A 78 19.07 1.43 11.00
CA ILE A 78 19.41 2.54 10.10
C ILE A 78 18.28 3.58 10.29
N LEU A 79 18.47 4.43 11.33
CA LEU A 79 17.92 5.79 11.34
C LEU A 79 18.96 6.69 10.69
#